data_AF-A0A370FT12-F1
#
_entry.id   AF-A0A370FT12-F1
#
_cell.length_a   1.000
_cell.length_b   1.000
_cell.length_c   1.000
_cell.angle_alpha   90.00
_cell.angle_beta   90.00
_cell.angle_gamma   90.00
#
_symmetry.space_group_name_H-M   'P 1'
#
loop_
_entity.id
_entity.type
_entity.pdbx_description
1 polymer ?
#
loop_
_entity_poly.entity_id
_entity_poly.type
_entity_poly.pdbx_seq_one_letter_code
_entity_poly.pdbx_strand_id
1 'polypeptide(L)' 'MDQLANWWDGAELWVAGLPFIPQVVLVIAVMIPACFGIAWALDRVLSALFAAVGRPDPADSDVRVDAHTKVEGS' A
#
# COMPACT_ATOMS: atom_id res chain seq x y z
N MET A 1 25.78 12.54 5.93
CA MET A 1 24.45 13.09 6.26
C MET A 1 24.16 14.34 5.42
N ASP A 2 25.17 15.16 5.13
CA ASP A 2 25.04 16.44 4.41
C ASP A 2 24.71 16.32 2.92
N GLN A 3 25.10 15.22 2.28
CA GLN A 3 24.83 15.00 0.85
C GLN A 3 23.33 14.99 0.54
N LEU A 4 22.53 14.36 1.42
CA LEU A 4 21.08 14.29 1.27
C LEU A 4 20.42 15.64 1.57
N ALA A 5 20.93 16.33 2.61
CA ALA A 5 20.45 17.66 2.99
C ALA A 5 20.69 18.69 1.86
N ASN A 6 21.89 18.70 1.25
CA ASN A 6 22.19 19.61 0.13
C ASN A 6 21.36 19.30 -1.12
N TRP A 7 21.06 18.03 -1.38
CA TRP A 7 20.20 17.66 -2.51
C TRP A 7 18.75 18.10 -2.26
N TRP A 8 18.25 17.91 -1.04
CA TRP A 8 16.92 18.36 -0.63
C TRP A 8 16.79 19.89 -0.67
N ASP A 9 17.78 20.63 -0.16
CA ASP A 9 17.83 22.09 -0.23
C ASP A 9 17.77 22.61 -1.68
N GLY A 10 18.49 21.97 -2.61
CA GLY A 10 18.39 22.27 -4.03
C GLY A 10 17.00 21.97 -4.63
N ALA A 11 16.35 20.90 -4.18
CA ALA A 11 14.98 20.58 -4.58
C ALA A 11 13.98 21.60 -4.03
N GLU A 12 14.13 22.03 -2.77
CA GLU A 12 13.31 23.07 -2.14
C GLU A 12 13.43 24.39 -2.89
N LEU A 13 14.65 24.81 -3.23
CA LEU A 13 14.88 26.03 -4.02
C LEU A 13 14.27 25.95 -5.42
N TRP A 14 14.37 24.79 -6.08
CA TRP A 14 13.75 24.61 -7.39
C TRP A 14 12.21 24.68 -7.31
N VAL A 15 11.60 23.98 -6.34
CA VAL A 15 10.14 24.01 -6.11
C VAL A 15 9.67 25.41 -5.74
N ALA A 16 10.37 26.09 -4.85
CA ALA A 16 10.03 27.45 -4.40
C ALA A 16 10.26 28.51 -5.48
N GLY A 17 11.15 28.25 -6.45
CA GLY A 17 11.40 29.11 -7.60
C GLY A 17 10.32 29.06 -8.68
N LEU A 18 9.39 28.09 -8.62
CA LEU A 18 8.27 27.99 -9.56
C LEU A 18 7.14 28.97 -9.21
N PRO A 19 6.41 29.50 -10.21
CA PRO A 19 5.18 30.24 -9.96
C PRO A 19 4.07 29.34 -9.41
N PHE A 20 3.02 29.94 -8.83
CA PHE A 20 1.99 29.22 -8.07
C PHE A 20 1.33 28.06 -8.83
N ILE A 21 0.95 28.25 -10.10
CA ILE A 21 0.23 27.23 -10.88
C ILE A 21 1.04 25.92 -11.02
N PRO A 22 2.27 25.93 -11.58
CA PRO A 22 3.05 24.69 -11.68
C PRO A 22 3.44 24.11 -10.32
N GLN A 23 3.58 24.90 -9.25
CA GLN A 23 3.81 24.39 -7.90
C GLN A 23 2.62 23.53 -7.42
N VAL A 24 1.38 24.02 -7.60
CA VAL A 24 0.17 23.27 -7.24
C VAL A 24 0.03 22.01 -8.10
N VAL A 25 0.30 22.11 -9.41
CA VAL A 25 0.27 20.94 -10.31
C VAL A 25 1.28 19.88 -9.87
N LEU A 26 2.50 20.29 -9.51
CA LEU A 26 3.53 19.36 -9.05
C LEU A 26 3.14 18.71 -7.72
N VAL A 27 2.61 19.49 -6.77
CA VAL A 27 2.09 18.96 -5.51
C VAL A 27 0.98 17.94 -5.78
N ILE A 28 0.01 18.24 -6.63
CA ILE A 28 -1.07 17.29 -6.97
C ILE A 28 -0.48 16.03 -7.62
N ALA A 29 0.42 16.19 -8.58
CA ALA A 29 1.02 15.10 -9.34
C ALA A 29 1.92 14.18 -8.49
N VAL A 30 2.54 14.69 -7.42
CA VAL A 30 3.45 13.91 -6.56
C VAL A 30 2.75 13.46 -5.28
N MET A 31 2.07 14.38 -4.58
CA MET A 31 1.47 14.12 -3.27
C MET A 31 0.27 13.18 -3.36
N ILE A 32 -0.60 13.31 -4.38
CA ILE A 32 -1.76 12.42 -4.51
C ILE A 32 -1.31 10.96 -4.74
N PRO A 33 -0.43 10.67 -5.71
CA PRO A 33 0.08 9.31 -5.87
C PRO A 33 0.88 8.82 -4.67
N ALA A 34 1.65 9.69 -4.00
CA ALA A 34 2.38 9.31 -2.79
C ALA A 34 1.42 8.89 -1.66
N CYS A 35 0.39 9.69 -1.38
CA CYS A 35 -0.64 9.34 -0.40
C CYS A 35 -1.35 8.05 -0.76
N PHE A 36 -1.74 7.88 -2.03
CA PHE A 36 -2.38 6.65 -2.50
C PHE A 36 -1.46 5.44 -2.34
N GLY A 37 -0.18 5.57 -2.70
CA GLY A 37 0.82 4.52 -2.54
C GLY A 37 1.05 4.13 -1.08
N ILE A 38 1.10 5.12 -0.17
CA ILE A 38 1.23 4.87 1.27
C ILE A 38 -0.01 4.18 1.81
N ALA A 39 -1.21 4.65 1.48
CA ALA A 39 -2.46 4.01 1.90
C ALA A 39 -2.50 2.55 1.43
N TRP A 40 -2.22 2.31 0.15
CA TRP A 40 -2.17 0.96 -0.41
C TRP A 40 -1.13 0.07 0.28
N ALA A 41 0.06 0.61 0.58
CA ALA A 41 1.09 -0.12 1.31
C ALA A 41 0.65 -0.48 2.72
N LEU A 42 0.02 0.46 3.44
CA LEU A 42 -0.52 0.22 4.78
C LEU A 42 -1.61 -0.85 4.76
N ASP A 43 -2.55 -0.80 3.82
CA ASP A 43 -3.60 -1.81 3.66
C ASP A 43 -3.00 -3.21 3.43
N ARG A 44 -1.95 -3.29 2.61
CA ARG A 44 -1.26 -4.55 2.32
C ARG A 44 -0.50 -5.09 3.53
N VAL A 45 0.16 -4.21 4.27
CA VAL A 45 0.87 -4.55 5.51
C VAL A 45 -0.12 -5.00 6.58
N LEU A 46 -1.20 -4.27 6.80
CA LEU A 46 -2.26 -4.67 7.75
C LEU A 46 -2.87 -6.01 7.37
N SER A 47 -3.17 -6.23 6.09
CA SER A 47 -3.70 -7.51 5.60
C SER A 47 -2.74 -8.66 5.86
N ALA A 48 -1.45 -8.46 5.59
CA ALA A 48 -0.41 -9.46 5.85
C ALA A 48 -0.24 -9.76 7.34
N LEU A 49 -0.30 -8.73 8.20
CA LEU A 49 -0.24 -8.88 9.64
C LEU A 49 -1.47 -9.62 10.18
N PHE A 50 -2.68 -9.29 9.72
CA PHE A 50 -3.90 -10.00 10.10
C PHE A 50 -3.88 -11.45 9.63
N ALA A 51 -3.37 -11.74 8.42
CA ALA A 51 -3.21 -13.10 7.93
C ALA A 51 -2.12 -13.90 8.67
N ALA A 52 -1.10 -13.21 9.21
CA ALA A 52 -0.07 -13.86 10.03
C ALA A 52 -0.54 -14.12 11.47
N VAL A 53 -1.37 -13.22 12.03
CA VAL A 53 -1.93 -13.34 13.38
C VAL A 53 -3.14 -14.28 13.41
N GLY A 54 -4.00 -14.21 12.40
CA GLY A 54 -5.05 -15.18 12.17
C GLY A 54 -4.44 -16.44 11.61
N ARG A 55 -4.25 -17.46 12.46
CA ARG A 55 -4.00 -18.82 11.96
C ARG A 55 -5.01 -19.12 10.85
N PRO A 56 -4.60 -19.67 9.69
CA PRO A 56 -5.55 -20.04 8.65
C PRO A 56 -6.60 -20.96 9.27
N ASP A 57 -7.83 -20.46 9.30
CA ASP A 57 -8.96 -21.19 9.83
C ASP A 57 -9.17 -22.45 8.95
N PRO A 58 -9.24 -23.65 9.53
CA PRO A 58 -9.46 -24.89 8.78
C PRO A 58 -10.83 -24.96 8.06
N ALA A 59 -11.64 -23.91 8.07
CA ALA A 59 -12.93 -23.83 7.38
C ALA A 59 -12.88 -24.22 5.89
N ASP A 60 -11.78 -23.98 5.17
CA ASP A 60 -11.64 -24.39 3.76
C ASP A 60 -11.36 -25.91 3.60
N SER A 61 -10.88 -26.57 4.66
CA SER A 61 -10.76 -28.03 4.70
C SER A 61 -12.08 -28.74 5.03
N ASP A 62 -12.96 -28.13 5.84
CA ASP A 62 -14.30 -28.69 6.14
C ASP A 62 -15.20 -28.68 4.90
N VAL A 63 -15.26 -27.56 4.16
CA VAL A 63 -16.10 -27.43 2.94
C VAL A 63 -15.68 -28.43 1.84
N ARG A 64 -14.38 -28.76 1.74
CA ARG A 64 -13.85 -29.76 0.79
C ARG A 64 -14.21 -31.19 1.20
N VAL A 65 -14.17 -31.50 2.50
CA VAL A 65 -14.47 -32.83 3.05
C VAL A 65 -15.98 -33.13 2.98
N ASP A 66 -16.82 -32.13 3.23
CA ASP A 66 -18.28 -32.22 3.09
C ASP A 66 -18.72 -32.42 1.63
N ALA A 67 -18.03 -31.78 0.69
CA ALA A 67 -18.28 -31.99 -0.74
C ALA A 67 -17.91 -33.41 -1.19
N HIS A 68 -16.83 -34.00 -0.66
CA HIS A 68 -16.39 -35.34 -1.04
C HIS A 68 -17.32 -36.44 -0.46
N THR A 69 -17.74 -36.28 0.80
CA THR A 69 -18.69 -37.22 1.44
C THR A 69 -20.09 -37.18 0.82
N LYS A 70 -20.52 -36.02 0.31
CA LYS A 70 -21.80 -35.89 -0.39
C LYS A 70 -21.82 -36.54 -1.79
N VAL A 71 -20.67 -36.72 -2.42
CA VAL A 71 -20.54 -37.33 -3.76
C VAL A 71 -20.40 -38.85 -3.68
N GLU A 72 -19.81 -39.39 -2.61
CA GLU A 72 -19.73 -40.85 -2.37
C GLU A 72 -21.03 -41.46 -1.81
N GLY A 73 -21.91 -40.65 -1.22
CA GLY A 73 -23.17 -41.10 -0.60
C GLY A 73 -24.40 -41.10 -1.50
N SER A 74 -24.27 -40.80 -2.81
CA SER A 74 -25.36 -40.76 -3.80
C SER A 74 -25.16 -41.79 -4.90
#